data_AF-E1ZQX6-F1
#
_entry.id   AF-E1ZQX6-F1
#
_cell.length_a   1.000
_cell.length_b   1.000
_cell.length_c   1.000
_cell.angle_alpha   90.00
_cell.angle_beta   90.00
_cell.angle_gamma   90.00
#
_symmetry.space_group_name_H-M   'P 1'
#
loop_
_entity.id
_entity.type
_entity.pdbx_description
1 polymer ?
#
loop_
_entity_poly.entity_id
_entity_poly.type
_entity_poly.pdbx_seq_one_letter_code
_entity_poly.pdbx_strand_id
1 'polypeptide(L)'
;MQHPQSCTVGSVLAAACQGHLSTPTLATRLAELDAFRGTGRDNAIARWNGHILDALPKLNAREPVSVQLAEKLTQANLLLQLLSDAGIFPKLHASVLRCLFEDGQRLQALMDVRELESKQQEQQAGPCPLHEVVVAAGQACAEAVAGSGDRAPEEVFYALPTSTVAQFFKQVAAVAANAGRNPGQASVDFDAVAQLSKGVQVALGGAMQQRAHQQQWYGLAINVAVAGLDEPEWTAGKDVRAGLQMLAEACCRLHPRLVLEAPQQISPCVLLLFELTDRLLNACAAAVTAAPIGRQRQQLHIEYAAARDQLLEQLLEQALALSQEDQVEGLQLIRRVQGMASSHGSNRLLYEVAFAVTHDFQNLYEEMQQQRGDGLDPPLTTYVWDRLLKEGRFAFLLDQPHNFDAELQRFLSDDAADNTALRLQIRWLHEVRMQDYSS
;
A
#
# COMPACT_ATOMS: atom_id res chain seq x y z
N MET A 1 -25.81 -39.04 -33.75
CA MET A 1 -25.22 -39.39 -32.44
C MET A 1 -24.63 -38.12 -31.85
N GLN A 2 -25.30 -37.52 -30.86
CA GLN A 2 -24.77 -36.35 -30.15
C GLN A 2 -23.73 -36.86 -29.15
N HIS A 3 -22.49 -36.35 -29.24
CA HIS A 3 -21.52 -36.55 -28.17
C HIS A 3 -22.09 -35.97 -26.88
N PRO A 4 -22.09 -36.70 -25.75
CA PRO A 4 -22.50 -36.12 -24.47
C PRO A 4 -21.59 -34.92 -24.20
N GLN A 5 -22.19 -33.72 -24.12
CA GLN A 5 -21.46 -32.52 -23.71
C GLN A 5 -20.88 -32.80 -22.32
N SER A 6 -19.54 -32.84 -22.21
CA SER A 6 -18.88 -33.02 -20.93
C SER A 6 -19.24 -31.85 -20.02
N CYS A 7 -19.94 -32.14 -18.93
CA CYS A 7 -20.26 -31.14 -17.92
C CYS A 7 -18.95 -30.65 -17.29
N THR A 8 -18.65 -29.37 -17.43
CA THR A 8 -17.46 -28.72 -16.85
C THR A 8 -17.87 -27.76 -15.75
N VAL A 9 -16.94 -27.43 -14.84
CA VAL A 9 -17.15 -26.41 -13.79
C VAL A 9 -17.65 -25.10 -14.40
N GLY A 10 -17.05 -24.70 -15.53
CA GLY A 10 -17.46 -23.48 -16.23
C GLY A 10 -18.89 -23.52 -16.77
N SER A 11 -19.34 -24.66 -17.33
CA SER A 11 -20.73 -24.80 -17.78
C SER A 11 -21.74 -24.77 -16.62
N VAL A 12 -21.38 -25.31 -15.46
CA VAL A 12 -22.25 -25.30 -14.26
C VAL A 12 -22.37 -23.88 -13.70
N LEU A 13 -21.25 -23.17 -13.57
CA LEU A 13 -21.23 -21.79 -13.09
C LEU A 13 -21.96 -20.85 -14.05
N ALA A 14 -21.76 -21.01 -15.36
CA ALA A 14 -22.49 -20.23 -16.37
C ALA A 14 -24.00 -20.47 -16.30
N ALA A 15 -24.44 -21.73 -16.16
CA ALA A 15 -25.85 -22.05 -16.00
C ALA A 15 -26.45 -21.43 -14.71
N ALA A 16 -25.69 -21.42 -13.61
CA ALA A 16 -26.13 -20.78 -12.37
C ALA A 16 -26.25 -19.25 -12.50
N CYS A 17 -25.27 -18.58 -13.10
CA CYS A 17 -25.34 -17.13 -13.35
C CYS A 17 -26.49 -16.74 -14.29
N GLN A 18 -26.94 -17.66 -15.15
CA GLN A 18 -28.11 -17.46 -16.02
C GLN A 18 -29.45 -17.82 -15.33
N GLY A 19 -29.43 -18.25 -14.07
CA GLY A 19 -30.64 -18.67 -13.34
C GLY A 19 -31.20 -20.03 -13.75
N HIS A 20 -30.46 -20.81 -14.56
CA HIS A 20 -30.87 -22.15 -14.99
C HIS A 20 -30.59 -23.24 -13.94
N LEU A 21 -29.86 -22.91 -12.87
CA LEU A 21 -29.48 -23.85 -11.82
C LEU A 21 -29.82 -23.28 -10.44
N SER A 22 -30.52 -24.06 -9.61
CA SER A 22 -30.80 -23.67 -8.23
C SER A 22 -29.56 -23.78 -7.34
N THR A 23 -29.52 -22.94 -6.30
CA THR A 23 -28.44 -22.85 -5.33
C THR A 23 -28.03 -24.19 -4.68
N PRO A 24 -28.96 -25.08 -4.24
CA PRO A 24 -28.58 -26.39 -3.70
C PRO A 24 -27.98 -27.33 -4.76
N THR A 25 -28.50 -27.24 -6.00
CA THR A 25 -28.01 -28.05 -7.12
C THR A 25 -26.60 -27.60 -7.53
N LEU A 26 -26.33 -26.29 -7.49
CA LEU A 26 -25.00 -25.73 -7.74
C LEU A 26 -23.93 -26.33 -6.82
N ALA A 27 -24.17 -26.31 -5.50
CA ALA A 27 -23.21 -26.87 -4.53
C ALA A 27 -22.93 -28.35 -4.77
N THR A 28 -23.95 -29.13 -5.12
CA THR A 28 -23.83 -30.57 -5.39
C THR A 28 -23.03 -30.82 -6.67
N ARG A 29 -23.35 -30.13 -7.76
CA ARG A 29 -22.64 -30.27 -9.04
C ARG A 29 -21.17 -29.84 -8.96
N LEU A 30 -20.88 -28.78 -8.22
CA LEU A 30 -19.49 -28.34 -8.02
C LEU A 30 -18.69 -29.35 -7.19
N ALA A 31 -19.32 -30.01 -6.20
CA ALA A 31 -18.70 -31.09 -5.45
C ALA A 31 -18.40 -32.31 -6.34
N GLU A 32 -19.35 -32.73 -7.18
CA GLU A 32 -19.19 -33.84 -8.15
C GLU A 32 -18.04 -33.61 -9.14
N LEU A 33 -17.77 -32.34 -9.45
CA LEU A 33 -16.70 -31.92 -10.36
C LEU A 33 -15.36 -31.62 -9.64
N ASP A 34 -15.23 -31.94 -8.35
CA ASP A 34 -14.06 -31.63 -7.52
C ASP A 34 -13.66 -30.13 -7.57
N ALA A 35 -14.62 -29.22 -7.78
CA ALA A 35 -14.36 -27.80 -8.04
C ALA A 35 -13.77 -27.05 -6.83
N PHE A 36 -13.85 -27.64 -5.62
CA PHE A 36 -13.31 -27.05 -4.39
C PHE A 36 -11.82 -27.37 -4.18
N ARG A 37 -11.22 -28.27 -4.98
CA ARG A 37 -9.80 -28.61 -4.86
C ARG A 37 -8.90 -27.53 -5.46
N GLY A 38 -7.68 -27.45 -4.93
CA GLY A 38 -6.65 -26.52 -5.39
C GLY A 38 -6.67 -25.18 -4.65
N THR A 39 -5.72 -24.33 -4.99
CA THR A 39 -5.44 -23.06 -4.32
C THR A 39 -5.29 -21.94 -5.34
N GLY A 40 -5.54 -20.70 -4.93
CA GLY A 40 -5.33 -19.51 -5.74
C GLY A 40 -6.04 -19.58 -7.10
N ARG A 41 -5.35 -19.12 -8.15
CA ARG A 41 -5.86 -19.08 -9.53
C ARG A 41 -5.95 -20.45 -10.21
N ASP A 42 -5.32 -21.48 -9.65
CA ASP A 42 -5.39 -22.83 -10.21
C ASP A 42 -6.68 -23.57 -9.85
N ASN A 43 -7.42 -23.09 -8.84
CA ASN A 43 -8.74 -23.59 -8.54
C ASN A 43 -9.72 -23.30 -9.69
N ALA A 44 -10.58 -24.27 -10.01
CA ALA A 44 -11.49 -24.19 -11.16
C ALA A 44 -12.47 -23.01 -11.11
N ILE A 45 -12.95 -22.62 -9.91
CA ILE A 45 -13.87 -21.49 -9.73
C ILE A 45 -13.12 -20.16 -9.92
N ALA A 46 -11.95 -20.00 -9.28
CA ALA A 46 -11.13 -18.78 -9.46
C ALA A 46 -10.63 -18.62 -10.90
N ARG A 47 -10.28 -19.73 -11.57
CA ARG A 47 -9.89 -19.73 -12.98
C ARG A 47 -11.04 -19.31 -13.89
N TRP A 48 -12.24 -19.85 -13.65
CA TRP A 48 -13.43 -19.47 -14.41
C TRP A 48 -13.78 -17.99 -14.21
N ASN A 49 -13.71 -17.49 -12.98
CA ASN A 49 -13.90 -16.06 -12.69
C ASN A 49 -12.87 -15.21 -13.45
N GLY A 50 -11.58 -15.57 -13.37
CA GLY A 50 -10.52 -14.91 -14.12
C GLY A 50 -10.77 -14.91 -15.63
N HIS A 51 -11.23 -16.04 -16.20
CA HIS A 51 -11.58 -16.11 -17.62
C HIS A 51 -12.74 -15.20 -18.02
N ILE A 52 -13.71 -14.96 -17.15
CA ILE A 52 -14.81 -14.01 -17.42
C ILE A 52 -14.32 -12.58 -17.35
N LEU A 53 -13.50 -12.28 -16.35
CA LEU A 53 -12.95 -10.94 -16.13
C LEU A 53 -12.01 -10.54 -17.26
N ASP A 54 -11.16 -11.46 -17.68
CA ASP A 54 -10.22 -11.28 -18.78
C ASP A 54 -10.81 -11.74 -20.12
N ALA A 55 -12.11 -12.04 -20.17
CA ALA A 55 -12.78 -12.24 -21.44
C ALA A 55 -12.70 -10.93 -22.20
N LEU A 56 -11.84 -10.93 -23.22
CA LEU A 56 -11.89 -9.98 -24.31
C LEU A 56 -13.27 -10.15 -24.97
N PRO A 57 -14.21 -9.18 -24.88
CA PRO A 57 -15.50 -9.36 -25.52
C PRO A 57 -15.26 -9.64 -27.00
N LYS A 58 -15.79 -10.77 -27.49
CA LYS A 58 -15.65 -11.18 -28.89
C LYS A 58 -16.69 -10.55 -29.81
N LEU A 59 -17.66 -9.79 -29.28
CA LEU A 59 -18.87 -9.48 -30.06
C LEU A 59 -19.47 -8.06 -29.96
N ASN A 60 -19.00 -7.15 -29.09
CA ASN A 60 -19.59 -5.80 -28.99
C ASN A 60 -18.53 -4.69 -29.09
N ALA A 61 -17.93 -4.49 -30.27
CA ALA A 61 -17.07 -3.32 -30.56
C ALA A 61 -17.81 -1.96 -30.54
N ARG A 62 -19.01 -1.88 -29.92
CA ARG A 62 -19.88 -0.70 -29.92
C ARG A 62 -20.20 -0.15 -28.52
N GLU A 63 -20.01 -0.94 -27.47
CA GLU A 63 -20.34 -0.49 -26.11
C GLU A 63 -19.15 0.25 -25.48
N PRO A 64 -19.38 1.36 -24.76
CA PRO A 64 -18.32 2.06 -24.04
C PRO A 64 -17.61 1.14 -23.05
N VAL A 65 -16.28 1.27 -22.93
CA VAL A 65 -15.44 0.49 -22.00
C VAL A 65 -15.98 0.50 -20.57
N SER A 66 -16.52 1.63 -20.12
CA SER A 66 -17.13 1.78 -18.78
C SER A 66 -18.32 0.84 -18.57
N VAL A 67 -19.16 0.62 -19.59
CA VAL A 67 -20.30 -0.30 -19.53
C VAL A 67 -19.80 -1.74 -19.43
N GLN A 68 -18.82 -2.10 -20.25
CA GLN A 68 -18.23 -3.44 -20.24
C GLN A 68 -17.61 -3.79 -18.88
N LEU A 69 -16.89 -2.84 -18.26
CA LEU A 69 -16.32 -3.02 -16.93
C LEU A 69 -17.40 -3.17 -15.85
N ALA A 70 -18.48 -2.38 -15.93
CA ALA A 70 -19.60 -2.45 -15.00
C ALA A 70 -20.35 -3.80 -15.11
N GLU A 71 -20.52 -4.32 -16.32
CA GLU A 71 -21.08 -5.65 -16.55
C GLU A 71 -20.21 -6.75 -15.96
N LYS A 72 -18.89 -6.69 -16.18
CA LYS A 72 -17.93 -7.62 -15.57
C LYS A 72 -18.01 -7.60 -14.04
N LEU A 73 -18.09 -6.40 -13.44
CA LEU A 73 -18.24 -6.25 -11.99
C LEU A 73 -19.56 -6.83 -11.49
N THR A 74 -20.65 -6.60 -12.22
CA THR A 74 -21.96 -7.18 -11.91
C THR A 74 -21.93 -8.70 -11.95
N GLN A 75 -21.28 -9.29 -12.97
CA GLN A 75 -21.12 -10.74 -13.08
C GLN A 75 -20.26 -11.32 -11.96
N ALA A 76 -19.15 -10.64 -11.59
CA ALA A 76 -18.31 -11.06 -10.48
C ALA A 76 -19.06 -11.02 -9.13
N ASN A 77 -19.85 -9.95 -8.89
CA ASN A 77 -20.69 -9.84 -7.70
C ASN A 77 -21.81 -10.90 -7.67
N LEU A 78 -22.42 -11.20 -8.81
CA LEU A 78 -23.41 -12.27 -8.93
C LEU A 78 -22.80 -13.64 -8.59
N LEU A 79 -21.59 -13.93 -9.07
CA LEU A 79 -20.88 -15.15 -8.70
C LEU A 79 -20.66 -15.21 -7.18
N LEU A 80 -20.15 -14.15 -6.56
CA LEU A 80 -19.94 -14.11 -5.11
C LEU A 80 -21.25 -14.36 -4.34
N GLN A 81 -22.35 -13.76 -4.78
CA GLN A 81 -23.67 -13.97 -4.18
C GLN A 81 -24.10 -15.44 -4.30
N LEU A 82 -24.01 -16.04 -5.49
CA LEU A 82 -24.37 -17.44 -5.71
C LEU A 82 -23.53 -18.41 -4.86
N LEU A 83 -22.22 -18.14 -4.72
CA LEU A 83 -21.32 -18.94 -3.88
C LEU A 83 -21.66 -18.80 -2.39
N SER A 84 -22.02 -17.59 -1.96
CA SER A 84 -22.48 -17.30 -0.60
C SER A 84 -23.78 -18.05 -0.28
N ASP A 85 -24.81 -17.87 -1.13
CA ASP A 85 -26.13 -18.46 -0.95
C ASP A 85 -26.06 -20.00 -0.98
N ALA A 86 -25.13 -20.57 -1.75
CA ALA A 86 -24.88 -22.01 -1.82
C ALA A 86 -24.06 -22.57 -0.66
N GLY A 87 -23.63 -21.72 0.29
CA GLY A 87 -22.78 -22.14 1.40
C GLY A 87 -21.45 -22.72 0.93
N ILE A 88 -20.90 -22.20 -0.16
CA ILE A 88 -19.66 -22.69 -0.77
C ILE A 88 -18.42 -22.07 -0.15
N PHE A 89 -18.47 -20.82 0.35
CA PHE A 89 -17.29 -20.15 0.90
C PHE A 89 -16.49 -20.97 1.93
N PRO A 90 -17.12 -21.64 2.92
CA PRO A 90 -16.37 -22.44 3.90
C PRO A 90 -15.66 -23.66 3.29
N LYS A 91 -16.01 -24.04 2.06
CA LYS A 91 -15.41 -25.17 1.34
C LYS A 91 -14.23 -24.75 0.47
N LEU A 92 -14.03 -23.45 0.25
CA LEU A 92 -12.95 -22.92 -0.57
C LEU A 92 -11.73 -22.60 0.28
N HIS A 93 -10.54 -22.82 -0.31
CA HIS A 93 -9.30 -22.40 0.31
C HIS A 93 -9.21 -20.85 0.38
N ALA A 94 -8.55 -20.31 1.41
CA ALA A 94 -8.42 -18.87 1.64
C ALA A 94 -7.88 -18.11 0.41
N SER A 95 -6.87 -18.66 -0.27
CA SER A 95 -6.30 -18.03 -1.50
C SER A 95 -7.27 -18.00 -2.67
N VAL A 96 -8.23 -18.92 -2.75
CA VAL A 96 -9.28 -18.90 -3.78
C VAL A 96 -10.26 -17.78 -3.48
N LEU A 97 -10.73 -17.68 -2.23
CA LEU A 97 -11.59 -16.58 -1.78
C LEU A 97 -10.94 -15.23 -2.05
N ARG A 98 -9.66 -15.09 -1.73
CA ARG A 98 -8.92 -13.87 -2.00
C ARG A 98 -8.89 -13.51 -3.48
N CYS A 99 -8.61 -14.46 -4.36
CA CYS A 99 -8.64 -14.21 -5.80
C CYS A 99 -10.01 -13.65 -6.24
N LEU A 100 -11.10 -14.25 -5.76
CA LEU A 100 -12.47 -13.82 -6.10
C LEU A 100 -12.80 -12.42 -5.58
N PHE A 101 -12.37 -12.06 -4.37
CA PHE A 101 -12.61 -10.72 -3.83
C PHE A 101 -11.76 -9.65 -4.51
N GLU A 102 -10.45 -9.92 -4.66
CA GLU A 102 -9.52 -8.98 -5.30
C GLU A 102 -9.85 -8.74 -6.78
N ASP A 103 -10.50 -9.69 -7.45
CA ASP A 103 -11.01 -9.52 -8.82
C ASP A 103 -12.00 -8.36 -8.95
N GLY A 104 -12.98 -8.29 -8.04
CA GLY A 104 -13.91 -7.17 -8.00
C GLY A 104 -13.19 -5.84 -7.71
N GLN A 105 -12.18 -5.87 -6.82
CA GLN A 105 -11.40 -4.68 -6.48
C GLN A 105 -10.57 -4.17 -7.65
N ARG A 106 -9.97 -5.07 -8.45
CA ARG A 106 -9.22 -4.71 -9.67
C ARG A 106 -10.14 -4.11 -10.73
N LEU A 107 -11.35 -4.66 -10.91
CA LEU A 107 -12.34 -4.08 -11.82
C LEU A 107 -12.74 -2.67 -11.41
N GLN A 108 -13.06 -2.45 -10.12
CA GLN A 108 -13.41 -1.13 -9.63
C GLN A 108 -12.25 -0.14 -9.82
N ALA A 109 -11.02 -0.56 -9.54
CA ALA A 109 -9.84 0.25 -9.79
C ALA A 109 -9.73 0.70 -11.26
N LEU A 110 -9.97 -0.21 -12.22
CA LEU A 110 -9.94 0.13 -13.65
C LEU A 110 -11.11 1.02 -14.08
N MET A 111 -12.30 0.81 -13.51
CA MET A 111 -13.47 1.68 -13.78
C MET A 111 -13.17 3.11 -13.39
N ASP A 112 -12.62 3.32 -12.20
CA ASP A 112 -12.33 4.65 -11.69
C ASP A 112 -11.17 5.31 -12.46
N VAL A 113 -10.15 4.54 -12.85
CA VAL A 113 -9.07 5.02 -13.75
C VAL A 113 -9.64 5.44 -15.09
N ARG A 114 -10.55 4.65 -15.69
CA ARG A 114 -11.19 4.99 -16.96
C ARG A 114 -12.02 6.26 -16.87
N GLU A 115 -12.75 6.44 -15.77
CA GLU A 115 -13.52 7.65 -15.52
C GLU A 115 -12.61 8.88 -15.41
N LEU A 116 -11.49 8.77 -14.68
CA LEU A 116 -10.50 9.84 -14.57
C LEU A 116 -9.87 10.18 -15.94
N GLU A 117 -9.44 9.17 -16.68
CA GLU A 117 -8.86 9.32 -18.03
C GLU A 117 -9.84 10.02 -18.97
N SER A 118 -11.12 9.61 -18.98
CA SER A 118 -12.15 10.23 -19.81
C SER A 118 -12.34 11.71 -19.46
N LYS A 119 -12.41 12.06 -18.17
CA LYS A 119 -12.49 13.45 -17.71
C LYS A 119 -11.27 14.28 -18.10
N GLN A 120 -10.08 13.69 -18.06
CA GLN A 120 -8.84 14.37 -18.44
C GLN A 120 -8.78 14.61 -19.96
N GLN A 121 -9.19 13.63 -20.76
CA GLN A 121 -9.26 13.77 -22.22
C GLN A 121 -10.25 14.85 -22.66
N GLU A 122 -11.36 15.02 -21.94
CA GLU A 122 -12.32 16.11 -22.21
C GLU A 122 -11.77 17.50 -21.86
N GLN A 123 -10.92 17.59 -20.82
CA GLN A 123 -10.42 18.86 -20.29
C GLN A 123 -9.11 19.32 -20.94
N GLN A 124 -8.32 18.41 -21.51
CA GLN A 124 -6.98 18.69 -22.03
C GLN A 124 -6.87 18.38 -23.52
N ALA A 125 -6.44 19.37 -24.32
CA ALA A 125 -6.24 19.23 -25.76
C ALA A 125 -4.90 18.56 -26.15
N GLY A 126 -4.22 17.87 -25.22
CA GLY A 126 -2.85 17.40 -25.37
C GLY A 126 -2.60 16.00 -24.79
N PRO A 127 -1.37 15.49 -24.90
CA PRO A 127 -0.99 14.18 -24.38
C PRO A 127 -1.20 14.14 -22.86
N CYS A 128 -1.91 13.10 -22.40
CA CYS A 128 -2.19 12.86 -20.99
C CYS A 128 -1.24 11.75 -20.49
N PRO A 129 -0.32 12.03 -19.56
CA PRO A 129 0.58 11.05 -18.97
C PRO A 129 -0.12 9.79 -18.45
N LEU A 130 -1.34 9.92 -17.90
CA LEU A 130 -2.13 8.77 -17.46
C LEU A 130 -2.52 7.86 -18.64
N HIS A 131 -2.95 8.43 -19.76
CA HIS A 131 -3.29 7.69 -20.97
C HIS A 131 -2.06 6.98 -21.56
N GLU A 132 -0.89 7.64 -21.57
CA GLU A 132 0.36 7.02 -22.03
C GLU A 132 0.74 5.79 -21.20
N VAL A 133 0.58 5.87 -19.87
CA VAL A 133 0.79 4.73 -18.96
C VAL A 133 -0.22 3.61 -19.21
N VAL A 134 -1.49 3.94 -19.47
CA VAL A 134 -2.54 2.97 -19.83
C VAL A 134 -2.18 2.23 -21.13
N VAL A 135 -1.79 2.96 -22.17
CA VAL A 135 -1.37 2.40 -23.45
C VAL A 135 -0.14 1.53 -23.28
N ALA A 136 0.89 2.00 -22.55
CA ALA A 136 2.11 1.23 -22.31
C ALA A 136 1.85 -0.06 -21.50
N ALA A 137 0.99 -0.01 -20.49
CA ALA A 137 0.61 -1.18 -19.70
C ALA A 137 -0.19 -2.18 -20.54
N GLY A 138 -1.11 -1.69 -21.37
CA GLY A 138 -1.85 -2.48 -22.34
C GLY A 138 -0.96 -3.16 -23.36
N GLN A 139 0.04 -2.45 -23.89
CA GLN A 139 1.02 -2.99 -24.85
C GLN A 139 1.86 -4.11 -24.21
N ALA A 140 2.36 -3.90 -22.99
CA ALA A 140 3.11 -4.92 -22.26
C ALA A 140 2.29 -6.20 -22.00
N CYS A 141 0.97 -6.05 -21.76
CA CYS A 141 0.06 -7.20 -21.65
C CYS A 141 -0.23 -7.85 -23.00
N ALA A 142 -0.42 -7.07 -24.06
CA ALA A 142 -0.69 -7.58 -25.40
C ALA A 142 0.43 -8.49 -25.91
N GLU A 143 1.69 -8.13 -25.61
CA GLU A 143 2.88 -8.92 -25.94
C GLU A 143 2.96 -10.25 -25.18
N ALA A 144 2.40 -10.30 -23.97
CA ALA A 144 2.39 -11.50 -23.14
C ALA A 144 1.24 -12.47 -23.49
N VAL A 145 0.16 -11.98 -24.12
CA VAL A 145 -1.05 -12.76 -24.41
C VAL A 145 -1.11 -13.15 -25.88
N ALA A 146 -0.87 -14.43 -26.17
CA ALA A 146 -1.05 -14.98 -27.50
C ALA A 146 -2.51 -14.79 -27.98
N GLY A 147 -2.70 -14.10 -29.11
CA GLY A 147 -4.02 -13.87 -29.70
C GLY A 147 -4.68 -12.52 -29.37
N SER A 148 -3.92 -11.55 -28.84
CA SER A 148 -4.33 -10.14 -28.74
C SER A 148 -4.42 -9.41 -30.10
N GLY A 149 -3.93 -10.07 -31.17
CA GLY A 149 -3.72 -9.51 -32.51
C GLY A 149 -4.89 -8.71 -33.06
N ASP A 150 -4.61 -7.43 -33.30
CA ASP A 150 -5.41 -6.33 -33.87
C ASP A 150 -6.14 -5.40 -32.89
N ARG A 151 -6.04 -5.59 -31.57
CA ARG A 151 -6.63 -4.65 -30.59
C ARG A 151 -5.72 -3.48 -30.28
N ALA A 152 -6.31 -2.32 -30.02
CA ALA A 152 -5.56 -1.17 -29.53
C ALA A 152 -5.05 -1.46 -28.09
N PRO A 153 -3.84 -1.02 -27.71
CA PRO A 153 -3.27 -1.32 -26.40
C PRO A 153 -4.18 -0.93 -25.22
N GLU A 154 -4.84 0.22 -25.29
CA GLU A 154 -5.79 0.69 -24.28
C GLU A 154 -7.00 -0.24 -24.13
N GLU A 155 -7.47 -0.88 -25.21
CA GLU A 155 -8.54 -1.87 -25.11
C GLU A 155 -8.06 -3.13 -24.38
N VAL A 156 -6.82 -3.54 -24.65
CA VAL A 156 -6.19 -4.67 -23.93
C VAL A 156 -6.06 -4.34 -22.45
N PHE A 157 -5.66 -3.11 -22.11
CA PHE A 157 -5.53 -2.64 -20.74
C PHE A 157 -6.82 -2.82 -19.93
N TYR A 158 -7.95 -2.35 -20.46
CA TYR A 158 -9.23 -2.43 -19.76
C TYR A 158 -9.89 -3.81 -19.84
N ALA A 159 -9.52 -4.63 -20.83
CA ALA A 159 -10.16 -5.92 -21.02
C ALA A 159 -9.52 -7.06 -20.21
N LEU A 160 -8.31 -6.90 -19.69
CA LEU A 160 -7.54 -7.94 -18.97
C LEU A 160 -7.14 -7.55 -17.51
N PRO A 161 -8.10 -7.19 -16.64
CA PRO A 161 -7.84 -6.65 -15.30
C PRO A 161 -6.91 -7.48 -14.43
N THR A 162 -6.89 -8.81 -14.57
CA THR A 162 -6.02 -9.63 -13.69
C THR A 162 -4.54 -9.44 -14.00
N SER A 163 -4.20 -9.00 -15.21
CA SER A 163 -2.82 -8.85 -15.70
C SER A 163 -2.39 -7.39 -15.84
N THR A 164 -3.30 -6.50 -16.23
CA THR A 164 -2.99 -5.11 -16.60
C THR A 164 -2.82 -4.21 -15.40
N VAL A 165 -3.51 -4.48 -14.28
CA VAL A 165 -3.37 -3.68 -13.05
C VAL A 165 -1.93 -3.72 -12.53
N ALA A 166 -1.26 -4.87 -12.54
CA ALA A 166 0.15 -4.95 -12.14
C ALA A 166 1.06 -4.17 -13.10
N GLN A 167 0.79 -4.24 -14.41
CA GLN A 167 1.54 -3.48 -15.41
C GLN A 167 1.33 -1.97 -15.28
N PHE A 168 0.13 -1.52 -14.92
CA PHE A 168 -0.16 -0.11 -14.65
C PHE A 168 0.86 0.48 -13.67
N PHE A 169 1.01 -0.13 -12.49
CA PHE A 169 1.94 0.38 -11.48
C PHE A 169 3.41 0.28 -11.90
N LYS A 170 3.79 -0.73 -12.69
CA LYS A 170 5.14 -0.84 -13.27
C LYS A 170 5.43 0.30 -14.25
N GLN A 171 4.47 0.65 -15.10
CA GLN A 171 4.61 1.76 -16.04
C GLN A 171 4.59 3.11 -15.33
N VAL A 172 3.75 3.29 -14.30
CA VAL A 172 3.83 4.47 -13.41
C VAL A 172 5.23 4.60 -12.80
N ALA A 173 5.78 3.50 -12.27
CA ALA A 173 7.12 3.49 -11.70
C ALA A 173 8.19 3.89 -12.74
N ALA A 174 8.10 3.37 -13.96
CA ALA A 174 9.04 3.67 -15.05
C ALA A 174 9.00 5.14 -15.48
N VAL A 175 7.81 5.74 -15.60
CA VAL A 175 7.67 7.16 -15.93
C VAL A 175 8.18 8.03 -14.78
N ALA A 176 7.76 7.75 -13.54
CA ALA A 176 8.17 8.51 -12.36
C ALA A 176 9.69 8.45 -12.11
N ALA A 177 10.34 7.32 -12.41
CA ALA A 177 11.79 7.17 -12.30
C ALA A 177 12.57 8.17 -13.15
N ASN A 178 12.01 8.62 -14.28
CA ASN A 178 12.65 9.57 -15.20
C ASN A 178 12.31 11.04 -14.88
N ALA A 179 11.23 11.29 -14.14
CA ALA A 179 10.81 12.64 -13.77
C ALA A 179 11.86 13.34 -12.87
N GLY A 180 12.08 14.63 -13.17
CA GLY A 180 13.04 15.48 -12.46
C GLY A 180 14.50 15.26 -12.86
N ARG A 181 14.77 14.56 -13.97
CA ARG A 181 16.14 14.36 -14.47
C ARG A 181 16.59 15.44 -15.45
N ASN A 182 15.68 15.98 -16.27
CA ASN A 182 16.01 16.95 -17.32
C ASN A 182 15.85 18.40 -16.83
N PRO A 183 16.89 19.25 -16.96
CA PRO A 183 16.79 20.65 -16.55
C PRO A 183 15.81 21.42 -17.46
N GLY A 184 15.08 22.38 -16.90
CA GLY A 184 14.08 23.18 -17.61
C GLY A 184 12.75 22.46 -17.89
N GLN A 185 12.55 21.27 -17.32
CA GLN A 185 11.32 20.48 -17.45
C GLN A 185 10.63 20.23 -16.10
N ALA A 186 11.08 20.85 -15.00
CA ALA A 186 10.57 20.50 -13.67
C ALA A 186 9.05 20.70 -13.54
N SER A 187 8.52 21.77 -14.14
CA SER A 187 7.07 22.03 -14.09
C SER A 187 6.25 20.99 -14.84
N VAL A 188 6.71 20.57 -16.02
CA VAL A 188 6.03 19.57 -16.85
C VAL A 188 6.13 18.19 -16.20
N ASP A 189 7.31 17.83 -15.70
CA ASP A 189 7.54 16.58 -14.98
C ASP A 189 6.68 16.52 -13.70
N PHE A 190 6.53 17.63 -12.98
CA PHE A 190 5.66 17.71 -11.81
C PHE A 190 4.19 17.49 -12.19
N ASP A 191 3.69 18.16 -13.23
CA ASP A 191 2.31 17.98 -13.68
C ASP A 191 2.04 16.51 -14.08
N ALA A 192 3.02 15.87 -14.74
CA ALA A 192 2.94 14.45 -15.06
C ALA A 192 2.91 13.56 -13.80
N VAL A 193 3.81 13.77 -12.85
CA VAL A 193 3.85 13.04 -11.57
C VAL A 193 2.55 13.24 -10.78
N ALA A 194 2.00 14.45 -10.75
CA ALA A 194 0.74 14.76 -10.08
C ALA A 194 -0.45 14.05 -10.74
N GLN A 195 -0.51 14.02 -12.08
CA GLN A 195 -1.55 13.29 -12.80
C GLN A 195 -1.45 11.77 -12.58
N LEU A 196 -0.24 11.21 -12.62
CA LEU A 196 -0.02 9.78 -12.38
C LEU A 196 -0.32 9.40 -10.93
N SER A 197 0.07 10.23 -9.97
CA SER A 197 -0.29 10.06 -8.57
C SER A 197 -1.81 10.03 -8.43
N LYS A 198 -2.54 10.99 -9.02
CA LYS A 198 -4.02 10.99 -9.02
C LYS A 198 -4.60 9.70 -9.60
N GLY A 199 -4.05 9.18 -10.70
CA GLY A 199 -4.44 7.89 -11.27
C GLY A 199 -4.26 6.71 -10.31
N VAL A 200 -3.08 6.61 -9.68
CA VAL A 200 -2.81 5.62 -8.62
C VAL A 200 -3.77 5.78 -7.45
N GLN A 201 -4.01 7.01 -7.03
CA GLN A 201 -4.86 7.29 -5.88
C GLN A 201 -6.32 6.89 -6.12
N VAL A 202 -6.83 7.14 -7.32
CA VAL A 202 -8.16 6.77 -7.77
C VAL A 202 -8.28 5.24 -7.89
N ALA A 203 -7.30 4.57 -8.50
CA ALA A 203 -7.26 3.11 -8.60
C ALA A 203 -7.31 2.43 -7.21
N LEU A 204 -6.48 2.88 -6.28
CA LEU A 204 -6.45 2.34 -4.91
C LEU A 204 -7.71 2.71 -4.11
N GLY A 205 -8.25 3.91 -4.32
CA GLY A 205 -9.51 4.35 -3.74
C GLY A 205 -10.68 3.45 -4.14
N GLY A 206 -10.83 3.18 -5.43
CA GLY A 206 -11.85 2.26 -5.95
C GLY A 206 -11.72 0.85 -5.40
N ALA A 207 -10.50 0.32 -5.36
CA ALA A 207 -10.21 -0.99 -4.77
C ALA A 207 -10.65 -1.06 -3.29
N MET A 208 -10.36 -0.02 -2.49
CA MET A 208 -10.76 0.05 -1.09
C MET A 208 -12.26 0.22 -0.90
N GLN A 209 -12.94 1.00 -1.75
CA GLN A 209 -14.39 1.13 -1.72
C GLN A 209 -15.07 -0.22 -2.01
N GLN A 210 -14.59 -0.93 -3.04
CA GLN A 210 -15.13 -2.25 -3.37
C GLN A 210 -14.84 -3.27 -2.27
N ARG A 211 -13.65 -3.23 -1.64
CA ARG A 211 -13.35 -4.04 -0.45
C ARG A 211 -14.33 -3.76 0.69
N ALA A 212 -14.58 -2.49 1.00
CA ALA A 212 -15.50 -2.10 2.07
C ALA A 212 -16.93 -2.57 1.79
N HIS A 213 -17.37 -2.46 0.53
CA HIS A 213 -18.65 -3.01 0.09
C HIS A 213 -18.71 -4.53 0.29
N GLN A 214 -17.70 -5.28 -0.18
CA GLN A 214 -17.64 -6.73 0.00
C GLN A 214 -17.60 -7.11 1.50
N GLN A 215 -16.94 -6.34 2.37
CA GLN A 215 -16.86 -6.59 3.81
C GLN A 215 -18.24 -6.54 4.48
N GLN A 216 -19.13 -5.65 4.02
CA GLN A 216 -20.49 -5.53 4.54
C GLN A 216 -21.32 -6.80 4.29
N TRP A 217 -21.15 -7.43 3.13
CA TRP A 217 -21.95 -8.60 2.71
C TRP A 217 -21.27 -9.94 3.04
N TYR A 218 -19.94 -9.99 3.03
CA TYR A 218 -19.16 -11.22 3.06
C TYR A 218 -18.05 -11.21 4.14
N GLY A 219 -18.26 -10.48 5.24
CA GLY A 219 -17.21 -10.20 6.24
C GLY A 219 -16.49 -11.44 6.78
N LEU A 220 -17.20 -12.54 7.06
CA LEU A 220 -16.56 -13.80 7.49
C LEU A 220 -15.64 -14.38 6.42
N ALA A 221 -16.07 -14.39 5.16
CA ALA A 221 -15.29 -14.94 4.05
C ALA A 221 -14.07 -14.06 3.73
N ILE A 222 -14.18 -12.74 3.84
CA ILE A 222 -13.03 -11.84 3.71
C ILE A 222 -12.03 -12.05 4.85
N ASN A 223 -12.49 -12.15 6.09
CA ASN A 223 -11.58 -12.41 7.22
C ASN A 223 -10.79 -13.72 7.00
N VAL A 224 -11.44 -14.77 6.47
CA VAL A 224 -10.76 -16.01 6.08
C VAL A 224 -9.78 -15.80 4.92
N ALA A 225 -10.18 -15.04 3.90
CA ALA A 225 -9.32 -14.73 2.75
C ALA A 225 -8.05 -13.97 3.14
N VAL A 226 -8.09 -13.17 4.21
CA VAL A 226 -6.96 -12.37 4.70
C VAL A 226 -6.10 -13.13 5.72
N ALA A 227 -6.73 -13.76 6.71
CA ALA A 227 -6.03 -14.32 7.88
C ALA A 227 -5.13 -15.53 7.58
N GLY A 228 -5.34 -16.21 6.44
CA GLY A 228 -4.70 -17.49 6.14
C GLY A 228 -3.60 -17.43 5.08
N LEU A 229 -3.10 -16.25 4.70
CA LEU A 229 -2.19 -16.11 3.56
C LEU A 229 -0.93 -15.33 3.90
N ASP A 230 0.20 -15.93 3.52
CA ASP A 230 1.58 -15.44 3.69
C ASP A 230 1.98 -14.34 2.68
N GLU A 231 0.99 -13.67 2.08
CA GLU A 231 1.20 -12.64 1.05
C GLU A 231 0.30 -11.43 1.31
N PRO A 232 0.77 -10.20 1.09
CA PRO A 232 -0.08 -9.03 1.21
C PRO A 232 -1.03 -8.87 0.05
N GLU A 233 -2.20 -8.31 0.35
CA GLU A 233 -3.22 -7.99 -0.64
C GLU A 233 -2.64 -7.20 -1.79
N TRP A 234 -3.20 -7.32 -2.99
CA TRP A 234 -2.60 -6.72 -4.17
C TRP A 234 -2.41 -5.20 -4.07
N THR A 235 -3.24 -4.49 -3.30
CA THR A 235 -3.12 -3.05 -3.01
C THR A 235 -1.92 -2.70 -2.14
N ALA A 236 -1.36 -3.67 -1.43
CA ALA A 236 -0.09 -3.62 -0.72
C ALA A 236 0.98 -4.47 -1.43
N GLY A 237 0.73 -4.91 -2.66
CA GLY A 237 1.62 -5.77 -3.44
C GLY A 237 2.90 -5.05 -3.89
N LYS A 238 3.90 -5.83 -4.30
CA LYS A 238 5.23 -5.32 -4.69
C LYS A 238 5.16 -4.21 -5.75
N ASP A 239 4.35 -4.41 -6.79
CA ASP A 239 4.25 -3.46 -7.90
C ASP A 239 3.61 -2.13 -7.47
N VAL A 240 2.59 -2.17 -6.59
CA VAL A 240 1.96 -0.97 -6.03
C VAL A 240 2.97 -0.18 -5.19
N ARG A 241 3.70 -0.87 -4.30
CA ARG A 241 4.73 -0.24 -3.47
C ARG A 241 5.83 0.39 -4.32
N ALA A 242 6.29 -0.30 -5.37
CA ALA A 242 7.28 0.23 -6.30
C ALA A 242 6.77 1.48 -7.05
N GLY A 243 5.51 1.48 -7.50
CA GLY A 243 4.89 2.65 -8.13
C GLY A 243 4.81 3.85 -7.19
N LEU A 244 4.31 3.65 -5.97
CA LEU A 244 4.22 4.69 -4.94
C LEU A 244 5.60 5.23 -4.55
N GLN A 245 6.58 4.35 -4.37
CA GLN A 245 7.95 4.73 -4.04
C GLN A 245 8.58 5.58 -5.14
N MET A 246 8.47 5.18 -6.41
CA MET A 246 9.05 5.96 -7.51
C MET A 246 8.37 7.33 -7.67
N LEU A 247 7.07 7.44 -7.42
CA LEU A 247 6.36 8.72 -7.39
C LEU A 247 6.83 9.62 -6.24
N ALA A 248 7.00 9.06 -5.03
CA ALA A 248 7.51 9.80 -3.88
C ALA A 248 8.95 10.31 -4.13
N GLU A 249 9.83 9.42 -4.62
CA GLU A 249 11.20 9.80 -4.98
C GLU A 249 11.25 10.83 -6.12
N ALA A 250 10.30 10.78 -7.07
CA ALA A 250 10.18 11.80 -8.11
C ALA A 250 9.86 13.18 -7.51
N CYS A 251 8.96 13.25 -6.53
CA CYS A 251 8.67 14.50 -5.81
C CYS A 251 9.91 15.02 -5.08
N CYS A 252 10.67 14.15 -4.38
CA CYS A 252 11.93 14.52 -3.74
C CYS A 252 12.96 15.07 -4.74
N ARG A 253 13.11 14.44 -5.92
CA ARG A 253 14.00 14.91 -7.00
C ARG A 253 13.55 16.23 -7.61
N LEU A 254 12.24 16.42 -7.78
CA LEU A 254 11.65 17.60 -8.39
C LEU A 254 11.72 18.82 -7.47
N HIS A 255 11.54 18.64 -6.17
CA HIS A 255 11.50 19.73 -5.19
C HIS A 255 12.61 20.78 -5.36
N PRO A 256 13.92 20.45 -5.30
CA PRO A 256 14.99 21.45 -5.44
C PRO A 256 14.99 22.15 -6.82
N ARG A 257 14.43 21.52 -7.86
CA ARG A 257 14.33 22.13 -9.19
C ARG A 257 13.13 23.06 -9.29
N LEU A 258 12.01 22.69 -8.69
CA LEU A 258 10.82 23.54 -8.63
C LEU A 258 11.12 24.86 -7.90
N VAL A 259 11.99 24.84 -6.89
CA VAL A 259 12.49 26.06 -6.24
C VAL A 259 13.12 27.05 -7.22
N LEU A 260 13.76 26.56 -8.28
CA LEU A 260 14.44 27.40 -9.29
C LEU A 260 13.56 27.70 -10.51
N GLU A 261 12.80 26.71 -10.97
CA GLU A 261 12.12 26.73 -12.27
C GLU A 261 10.64 27.10 -12.17
N ALA A 262 9.96 26.70 -11.10
CA ALA A 262 8.51 26.89 -10.93
C ALA A 262 8.11 26.96 -9.44
N PRO A 263 8.47 28.03 -8.71
CA PRO A 263 8.30 28.11 -7.26
C PRO A 263 6.84 27.94 -6.79
N GLN A 264 5.87 28.33 -7.62
CA GLN A 264 4.44 28.16 -7.35
C GLN A 264 4.00 26.69 -7.19
N GLN A 265 4.82 25.73 -7.61
CA GLN A 265 4.54 24.30 -7.50
C GLN A 265 5.19 23.62 -6.29
N ILE A 266 5.99 24.34 -5.48
CA ILE A 266 6.67 23.77 -4.30
C ILE A 266 5.65 23.23 -3.30
N SER A 267 4.73 24.07 -2.79
CA SER A 267 3.73 23.63 -1.80
C SER A 267 2.87 22.45 -2.32
N PRO A 268 2.32 22.49 -3.56
CA PRO A 268 1.67 21.32 -4.16
C PRO A 268 2.54 20.05 -4.20
N CYS A 269 3.84 20.18 -4.49
CA CYS A 269 4.78 19.06 -4.52
C CYS A 269 5.00 18.45 -3.13
N VAL A 270 5.17 19.30 -2.12
CA VAL A 270 5.30 18.85 -0.72
C VAL A 270 4.03 18.13 -0.27
N LEU A 271 2.85 18.70 -0.51
CA LEU A 271 1.58 18.07 -0.17
C LEU A 271 1.37 16.72 -0.87
N LEU A 272 1.75 16.62 -2.14
CA LEU A 272 1.72 15.36 -2.88
C LEU A 272 2.67 14.32 -2.29
N LEU A 273 3.88 14.73 -1.87
CA LEU A 273 4.84 13.85 -1.20
C LEU A 273 4.28 13.32 0.14
N PHE A 274 3.58 14.14 0.91
CA PHE A 274 2.90 13.69 2.13
C PHE A 274 1.89 12.57 1.84
N GLU A 275 1.04 12.76 0.83
CA GLU A 275 0.02 11.77 0.47
C GLU A 275 0.62 10.47 -0.06
N LEU A 276 1.67 10.56 -0.88
CA LEU A 276 2.37 9.40 -1.42
C LEU A 276 3.11 8.63 -0.32
N THR A 277 3.76 9.35 0.60
CA THR A 277 4.49 8.75 1.72
C THR A 277 3.55 8.00 2.63
N ASP A 278 2.46 8.61 3.09
CA ASP A 278 1.47 7.95 3.95
C ASP A 278 0.93 6.66 3.32
N ARG A 279 0.55 6.70 2.03
CA ARG A 279 0.06 5.50 1.32
C ARG A 279 1.13 4.43 1.17
N LEU A 280 2.36 4.81 0.83
CA LEU A 280 3.47 3.86 0.71
C LEU A 280 3.76 3.18 2.03
N LEU A 281 3.85 3.94 3.13
CA LEU A 281 4.16 3.39 4.45
C LEU A 281 3.05 2.47 4.95
N ASN A 282 1.79 2.80 4.72
CA ASN A 282 0.66 1.90 4.99
C ASN A 282 0.73 0.62 4.15
N ALA A 283 1.08 0.70 2.86
CA ALA A 283 1.25 -0.46 1.99
C ALA A 283 2.44 -1.34 2.41
N CYS A 284 3.56 -0.75 2.82
CA CYS A 284 4.72 -1.45 3.36
C CYS A 284 4.39 -2.14 4.69
N ALA A 285 3.73 -1.44 5.62
CA ALA A 285 3.33 -2.01 6.91
C ALA A 285 2.37 -3.20 6.74
N ALA A 286 1.39 -3.08 5.81
CA ALA A 286 0.52 -4.20 5.44
C ALA A 286 1.31 -5.37 4.84
N ALA A 287 2.34 -5.10 4.02
CA ALA A 287 3.24 -6.11 3.47
C ALA A 287 4.03 -6.86 4.53
N VAL A 288 4.59 -6.16 5.52
CA VAL A 288 5.31 -6.76 6.65
C VAL A 288 4.37 -7.60 7.51
N THR A 289 3.16 -7.11 7.77
CA THR A 289 2.17 -7.78 8.61
C THR A 289 1.67 -9.08 7.99
N ALA A 290 1.45 -9.09 6.66
CA ALA A 290 0.98 -10.27 5.95
C ALA A 290 2.09 -11.32 5.71
N ALA A 291 3.36 -10.94 5.80
CA ALA A 291 4.46 -11.86 5.54
C ALA A 291 4.67 -12.85 6.71
N PRO A 292 4.99 -14.12 6.42
CA PRO A 292 5.23 -15.13 7.44
C PRO A 292 6.49 -14.79 8.23
N ILE A 293 6.50 -15.16 9.52
CA ILE A 293 7.67 -14.96 10.39
C ILE A 293 8.88 -15.68 9.79
N GLY A 294 9.94 -14.93 9.52
CA GLY A 294 11.17 -15.46 8.92
C GLY A 294 11.91 -14.42 8.08
N ARG A 295 12.76 -14.89 7.17
CA ARG A 295 13.64 -14.03 6.35
C ARG A 295 12.86 -13.08 5.45
N GLN A 296 11.73 -13.51 4.89
CA GLN A 296 10.93 -12.66 4.00
C GLN A 296 10.32 -11.47 4.74
N ARG A 297 9.74 -11.69 5.93
CA ARG A 297 9.21 -10.61 6.77
C ARG A 297 10.32 -9.65 7.22
N GLN A 298 11.49 -10.17 7.59
CA GLN A 298 12.65 -9.34 7.93
C GLN A 298 13.10 -8.48 6.75
N GLN A 299 13.19 -9.05 5.55
CA GLN A 299 13.56 -8.30 4.35
C GLN A 299 12.57 -7.18 4.04
N LEU A 300 11.26 -7.48 4.12
CA LEU A 300 10.21 -6.48 3.92
C LEU A 300 10.23 -5.40 5.01
N HIS A 301 10.55 -5.75 6.26
CA HIS A 301 10.69 -4.79 7.35
C HIS A 301 11.89 -3.86 7.14
N ILE A 302 13.03 -4.39 6.68
CA ILE A 302 14.19 -3.57 6.33
C ILE A 302 13.85 -2.60 5.19
N GLU A 303 13.20 -3.07 4.13
CA GLU A 303 12.73 -2.23 3.02
C GLU A 303 11.76 -1.14 3.50
N TYR A 304 10.82 -1.51 4.38
CA TYR A 304 9.88 -0.59 4.99
C TYR A 304 10.57 0.48 5.84
N ALA A 305 11.46 0.08 6.75
CA ALA A 305 12.19 0.98 7.63
C ALA A 305 13.07 1.95 6.83
N ALA A 306 13.76 1.46 5.78
CA ALA A 306 14.56 2.29 4.90
C ALA A 306 13.71 3.35 4.17
N ALA A 307 12.58 2.94 3.59
CA ALA A 307 11.66 3.87 2.91
C ALA A 307 11.05 4.88 3.90
N ARG A 308 10.64 4.44 5.09
CA ARG A 308 10.11 5.28 6.18
C ARG A 308 11.11 6.36 6.56
N ASP A 309 12.31 5.97 6.93
CA ASP A 309 13.28 6.89 7.50
C ASP A 309 13.81 7.88 6.45
N GLN A 310 13.96 7.43 5.19
CA GLN A 310 14.33 8.31 4.07
C GLN A 310 13.23 9.34 3.76
N LEU A 311 11.99 8.90 3.54
CA LEU A 311 10.92 9.80 3.08
C LEU A 311 10.46 10.77 4.17
N LEU A 312 10.37 10.31 5.41
CA LEU A 312 9.97 11.19 6.50
C LEU A 312 11.06 12.22 6.84
N GLU A 313 12.34 11.91 6.67
CA GLU A 313 13.44 12.89 6.77
C GLU A 313 13.32 13.96 5.68
N GLN A 314 13.11 13.55 4.43
CA GLN A 314 12.89 14.48 3.32
C GLN A 314 11.66 15.38 3.54
N LEU A 315 10.58 14.83 4.09
CA LEU A 315 9.39 15.62 4.44
C LEU A 315 9.65 16.59 5.58
N LEU A 316 10.42 16.20 6.60
CA LEU A 316 10.80 17.09 7.69
C LEU A 316 11.65 18.26 7.18
N GLU A 317 12.64 17.98 6.34
CA GLU A 317 13.49 19.01 5.71
C GLU A 317 12.65 20.01 4.90
N GLN A 318 11.71 19.53 4.09
CA GLN A 318 10.83 20.38 3.28
C GLN A 318 9.84 21.19 4.15
N ALA A 319 9.27 20.57 5.18
CA ALA A 319 8.39 21.27 6.12
C ALA A 319 9.13 22.35 6.92
N LEU A 320 10.39 22.11 7.30
CA LEU A 320 11.26 23.09 7.94
C LEU A 320 11.58 24.25 7.00
N ALA A 321 11.90 23.97 5.73
CA ALA A 321 12.14 25.02 4.73
C ALA A 321 10.89 25.92 4.56
N LEU A 322 9.70 25.33 4.41
CA LEU A 322 8.45 26.08 4.33
C LEU A 322 8.14 26.86 5.61
N SER A 323 8.53 26.35 6.79
CA SER A 323 8.33 27.08 8.06
C SER A 323 9.12 28.38 8.16
N GLN A 324 10.20 28.53 7.38
CA GLN A 324 10.97 29.77 7.29
C GLN A 324 10.25 30.83 6.45
N GLU A 325 9.38 30.40 5.53
CA GLU A 325 8.57 31.28 4.67
C GLU A 325 7.21 31.61 5.31
N ASP A 326 6.50 30.58 5.79
CA ASP A 326 5.25 30.68 6.54
C ASP A 326 5.30 29.77 7.78
N GLN A 327 5.47 30.41 8.94
CA GLN A 327 5.61 29.73 10.22
C GLN A 327 4.37 28.88 10.56
N VAL A 328 3.16 29.32 10.20
CA VAL A 328 1.92 28.61 10.58
C VAL A 328 1.76 27.36 9.73
N GLU A 329 1.91 27.48 8.42
CA GLU A 329 1.80 26.35 7.49
C GLU A 329 2.92 25.34 7.76
N GLY A 330 4.17 25.79 7.87
CA GLY A 330 5.30 24.91 8.15
C GLY A 330 5.18 24.15 9.46
N LEU A 331 4.69 24.77 10.54
CA LEU A 331 4.45 24.06 11.81
C LEU A 331 3.34 22.99 11.69
N GLN A 332 2.30 23.23 10.88
CA GLN A 332 1.27 22.22 10.62
C GLN A 332 1.86 21.02 9.87
N LEU A 333 2.73 21.27 8.89
CA LEU A 333 3.42 20.21 8.15
C LEU A 333 4.37 19.43 9.06
N ILE A 334 5.15 20.08 9.93
CA ILE A 334 6.03 19.41 10.91
C ILE A 334 5.21 18.48 11.82
N ARG A 335 4.06 18.95 12.34
CA ARG A 335 3.16 18.10 13.14
C ARG A 335 2.62 16.91 12.36
N ARG A 336 2.34 17.09 11.07
CA ARG A 336 1.91 15.99 10.20
C ARG A 336 3.02 14.95 10.00
N VAL A 337 4.28 15.38 9.83
CA VAL A 337 5.44 14.47 9.80
C VAL A 337 5.55 13.71 11.11
N GLN A 338 5.42 14.40 12.25
CA GLN A 338 5.45 13.76 13.56
C GLN A 338 4.34 12.71 13.72
N GLY A 339 3.12 13.00 13.29
CA GLY A 339 2.02 12.03 13.34
C GLY A 339 2.27 10.77 12.49
N MET A 340 2.88 10.93 11.31
CA MET A 340 3.29 9.79 10.49
C MET A 340 4.46 9.02 11.12
N ALA A 341 5.46 9.71 11.66
CA ALA A 341 6.57 9.10 12.38
C ALA A 341 6.08 8.29 13.58
N SER A 342 5.07 8.80 14.30
CA SER A 342 4.41 8.11 15.41
C SER A 342 3.70 6.85 14.92
N SER A 343 2.83 6.98 13.90
CA SER A 343 2.05 5.87 13.35
C SER A 343 2.89 4.74 12.75
N HIS A 344 4.11 5.05 12.29
CA HIS A 344 5.02 4.12 11.64
C HIS A 344 6.27 3.77 12.47
N GLY A 345 6.32 4.19 13.74
CA GLY A 345 7.40 3.86 14.67
C GLY A 345 8.78 4.37 14.25
N SER A 346 8.89 5.54 13.62
CA SER A 346 10.19 6.13 13.30
C SER A 346 10.80 6.80 14.53
N ASN A 347 11.48 6.00 15.36
CA ASN A 347 12.08 6.47 16.60
C ASN A 347 13.07 7.63 16.39
N ARG A 348 13.84 7.59 15.29
CA ARG A 348 14.81 8.64 14.95
C ARG A 348 14.13 9.99 14.77
N LEU A 349 13.08 10.05 13.96
CA LEU A 349 12.42 11.31 13.64
C LEU A 349 11.61 11.85 14.81
N LEU A 350 11.00 10.99 15.63
CA LEU A 350 10.34 11.44 16.86
C LEU A 350 11.34 12.12 17.80
N TYR A 351 12.54 11.55 17.95
CA TYR A 351 13.63 12.18 18.70
C TYR A 351 14.07 13.49 18.06
N GLU A 352 14.36 13.51 16.75
CA GLU A 352 14.84 14.71 16.04
C GLU A 352 13.84 15.87 16.10
N VAL A 353 12.55 15.60 15.86
CA VAL A 353 11.50 16.63 15.95
C VAL A 353 11.41 17.19 17.36
N ALA A 354 11.36 16.33 18.39
CA ALA A 354 11.25 16.76 19.78
C ALA A 354 12.49 17.55 20.25
N PHE A 355 13.69 17.12 19.89
CA PHE A 355 14.92 17.72 20.40
C PHE A 355 15.43 18.90 19.60
N ALA A 356 15.35 18.84 18.27
CA ALA A 356 15.95 19.85 17.38
C ALA A 356 14.95 20.88 16.85
N VAL A 357 13.65 20.55 16.81
CA VAL A 357 12.66 21.39 16.12
C VAL A 357 11.67 22.02 17.09
N THR A 358 10.94 21.23 17.87
CA THR A 358 9.82 21.72 18.68
C THR A 358 10.19 21.99 20.13
N HIS A 359 11.24 21.35 20.65
CA HIS A 359 11.57 21.31 22.08
C HIS A 359 10.41 20.80 22.96
N ASP A 360 9.51 20.00 22.37
CA ASP A 360 8.33 19.43 23.05
C ASP A 360 8.66 18.07 23.68
N PHE A 361 9.37 18.12 24.80
CA PHE A 361 9.78 16.91 25.53
C PHE A 361 8.60 16.17 26.16
N GLN A 362 7.53 16.90 26.51
CA GLN A 362 6.34 16.28 27.10
C GLN A 362 5.70 15.30 26.12
N ASN A 363 5.53 15.73 24.87
CA ASN A 363 5.02 14.86 23.82
C ASN A 363 5.96 13.67 23.53
N LEU A 364 7.29 13.89 23.54
CA LEU A 364 8.25 12.77 23.42
C LEU A 364 8.08 11.74 24.54
N TYR A 365 7.86 12.17 25.78
CA TYR A 365 7.63 11.25 26.90
C TYR A 365 6.31 10.48 26.76
N GLU A 366 5.26 11.12 26.25
CA GLU A 366 3.99 10.45 25.94
C GLU A 366 4.17 9.38 24.86
N GLU A 367 4.89 9.71 23.78
CA GLU A 367 5.24 8.75 22.72
C GLU A 367 6.11 7.60 23.26
N MET A 368 7.10 7.88 24.11
CA MET A 368 7.92 6.86 24.77
C MET A 368 7.07 5.86 25.60
N GLN A 369 6.00 6.32 26.24
CA GLN A 369 5.11 5.42 26.99
C GLN A 369 4.24 4.55 26.08
N GLN A 370 3.82 5.09 24.93
CA GLN A 370 2.93 4.43 23.98
C GLN A 370 3.67 3.44 23.07
N GLN A 371 4.89 3.78 22.64
CA GLN A 371 5.65 3.01 21.65
C GLN A 371 6.56 1.95 22.28
N ARG A 372 5.97 0.78 22.55
CA ARG A 372 6.64 -0.37 23.18
C ARG A 372 7.47 -1.23 22.22
N GLY A 373 7.64 -0.82 20.97
CA GLY A 373 8.29 -1.60 19.92
C GLY A 373 7.39 -2.72 19.37
N ASP A 374 7.72 -3.21 18.18
CA ASP A 374 6.97 -4.26 17.47
C ASP A 374 7.68 -5.62 17.49
N GLY A 375 8.78 -5.72 18.25
CA GLY A 375 9.65 -6.90 18.34
C GLY A 375 10.70 -6.99 17.23
N LEU A 376 10.61 -6.16 16.18
CA LEU A 376 11.64 -5.99 15.16
C LEU A 376 12.47 -4.73 15.43
N ASP A 377 11.80 -3.65 15.83
CA ASP A 377 12.42 -2.41 16.28
C ASP A 377 12.43 -2.31 17.82
N PRO A 378 13.50 -1.75 18.42
CA PRO A 378 13.54 -1.50 19.85
C PRO A 378 12.46 -0.46 20.25
N PRO A 379 11.96 -0.52 21.50
CA PRO A 379 11.06 0.50 22.02
C PRO A 379 11.67 1.91 21.88
N LEU A 380 10.82 2.92 21.70
CA LEU A 380 11.26 4.32 21.58
C LEU A 380 12.08 4.75 22.80
N THR A 381 11.69 4.30 24.01
CA THR A 381 12.44 4.54 25.26
C THR A 381 13.90 4.13 25.14
N THR A 382 14.13 2.91 24.66
CA THR A 382 15.47 2.34 24.50
C THR A 382 16.28 3.13 23.47
N TYR A 383 15.66 3.52 22.36
CA TYR A 383 16.30 4.36 21.35
C TYR A 383 16.71 5.74 21.92
N VAL A 384 15.81 6.42 22.62
CA VAL A 384 16.06 7.74 23.21
C VAL A 384 17.20 7.68 24.21
N TRP A 385 17.21 6.70 25.12
CA TRP A 385 18.28 6.58 26.11
C TRP A 385 19.62 6.24 25.52
N ASP A 386 19.66 5.32 24.55
CA ASP A 386 20.90 4.99 23.83
C ASP A 386 21.44 6.23 23.10
N ARG A 387 20.57 7.05 22.52
CA ARG A 387 20.96 8.30 21.86
C ARG A 387 21.49 9.34 22.85
N LEU A 388 20.81 9.56 23.97
CA LEU A 388 21.26 10.48 25.02
C LEU A 388 22.61 10.06 25.62
N LEU A 389 22.85 8.76 25.79
CA LEU A 389 24.16 8.23 26.19
C LEU A 389 25.23 8.53 25.16
N LYS A 390 24.98 8.23 23.88
CA LYS A 390 25.93 8.47 22.77
C LYS A 390 26.25 9.96 22.59
N GLU A 391 25.29 10.84 22.83
CA GLU A 391 25.46 12.30 22.75
C GLU A 391 26.05 12.93 24.02
N GLY A 392 26.32 12.14 25.07
CA GLY A 392 26.87 12.64 26.33
C GLY A 392 25.88 13.48 27.16
N ARG A 393 24.58 13.37 26.90
CA ARG A 393 23.52 14.18 27.53
C ARG A 393 23.02 13.53 28.82
N PHE A 394 23.95 13.20 29.71
CA PHE A 394 23.69 12.42 30.93
C PHE A 394 22.72 13.10 31.89
N ALA A 395 22.80 14.43 32.03
CA ALA A 395 21.87 15.18 32.85
C ALA A 395 20.43 14.98 32.38
N PHE A 396 20.19 15.01 31.06
CA PHE A 396 18.85 14.81 30.49
C PHE A 396 18.37 13.37 30.67
N LEU A 397 19.27 12.39 30.51
CA LEU A 397 18.98 10.98 30.78
C LEU A 397 18.61 10.72 32.25
N LEU A 398 19.21 11.46 33.17
CA LEU A 398 18.93 11.37 34.61
C LEU A 398 17.79 12.28 35.06
N ASP A 399 17.26 13.15 34.19
CA ASP A 399 16.15 14.06 34.48
C ASP A 399 14.83 13.57 33.86
N GLN A 400 14.74 12.26 33.59
CA GLN A 400 13.54 11.64 33.04
C GLN A 400 12.43 11.56 34.11
N PRO A 401 11.15 11.64 33.70
CA PRO A 401 10.01 11.45 34.59
C PRO A 401 10.05 10.15 35.39
N HIS A 402 9.60 10.17 36.65
CA HIS A 402 9.71 9.06 37.59
C HIS A 402 9.09 7.73 37.13
N ASN A 403 8.09 7.77 36.24
CA ASN A 403 7.48 6.57 35.69
C ASN A 403 8.45 5.75 34.81
N PHE A 404 9.59 6.30 34.41
CA PHE A 404 10.63 5.60 33.64
C PHE A 404 11.71 4.96 34.52
N ASP A 405 11.75 5.22 35.83
CA ASP A 405 12.89 4.91 36.68
C ASP A 405 13.25 3.42 36.71
N ALA A 406 12.25 2.55 36.79
CA ALA A 406 12.43 1.11 36.78
C ALA A 406 12.89 0.58 35.41
N GLU A 407 12.40 1.18 34.32
CA GLU A 407 12.75 0.79 32.95
C GLU A 407 14.17 1.28 32.60
N LEU A 408 14.53 2.50 33.01
CA LEU A 408 15.87 3.05 32.90
C LEU A 408 16.88 2.24 33.72
N GLN A 409 16.54 1.84 34.94
CA GLN A 409 17.41 0.98 35.76
C GLN A 409 17.71 -0.35 35.06
N ARG A 410 16.69 -0.98 34.43
CA ARG A 410 16.88 -2.20 33.64
C ARG A 410 17.79 -1.95 32.43
N PHE A 411 17.57 -0.87 31.70
CA PHE A 411 18.39 -0.49 30.55
C PHE A 411 19.87 -0.26 30.92
N LEU A 412 20.13 0.42 32.04
CA LEU A 412 21.48 0.69 32.52
C LEU A 412 22.17 -0.56 33.12
N SER A 413 21.40 -1.56 33.52
CA SER A 413 21.90 -2.84 34.07
C SER A 413 22.12 -3.92 33.02
N ASP A 414 21.95 -3.61 31.73
CA ASP A 414 22.17 -4.57 30.65
C ASP A 414 23.67 -4.76 30.39
N ASP A 415 24.23 -5.84 30.95
CA ASP A 415 25.64 -6.22 30.83
C ASP A 415 26.05 -6.61 29.40
N ALA A 416 25.10 -6.95 28.53
CA ALA A 416 25.36 -7.33 27.15
C ALA A 416 25.45 -6.12 26.19
N ALA A 417 25.14 -4.92 26.68
CA ALA A 417 25.08 -3.72 25.86
C ALA A 417 26.47 -3.09 25.64
N ASP A 418 26.61 -2.44 24.48
CA ASP A 418 27.75 -1.57 24.20
C ASP A 418 27.85 -0.45 25.25
N ASN A 419 29.08 -0.03 25.57
CA ASN A 419 29.40 0.99 26.57
C ASN A 419 29.10 0.60 28.02
N THR A 420 29.28 -0.68 28.40
CA THR A 420 29.04 -1.21 29.75
C THR A 420 29.64 -0.34 30.87
N ALA A 421 30.89 0.12 30.71
CA ALA A 421 31.54 0.97 31.72
C ALA A 421 30.83 2.31 31.93
N LEU A 422 30.37 2.95 30.84
CA LEU A 422 29.63 4.20 30.91
C LEU A 422 28.25 3.98 31.53
N ARG A 423 27.56 2.90 31.13
CA ARG A 423 26.25 2.53 31.70
C ARG A 423 26.35 2.28 33.21
N LEU A 424 27.38 1.59 33.69
CA LEU A 424 27.64 1.40 35.12
C LEU A 424 27.85 2.72 35.87
N GLN A 425 28.58 3.66 35.29
CA GLN A 425 28.78 4.98 35.89
C GLN A 425 27.45 5.76 36.01
N ILE A 426 26.64 5.76 34.95
CA ILE A 426 25.34 6.43 34.94
C ILE A 426 24.34 5.71 35.87
N ARG A 427 24.40 4.38 35.95
CA ARG A 427 23.59 3.58 36.87
C ARG A 427 23.79 4.02 38.32
N TRP A 428 25.04 4.16 38.75
CA TRP A 428 25.34 4.65 40.10
C TRP A 428 24.74 6.04 40.36
N LEU A 429 24.81 6.95 39.39
CA LEU A 429 24.19 8.29 39.52
C LEU A 429 22.66 8.21 39.60
N HIS A 430 22.05 7.31 38.84
CA HIS A 430 20.60 7.07 38.89
C HIS A 430 20.17 6.51 40.24
N GLU A 431 20.89 5.53 40.78
CA GLU A 431 20.66 4.95 42.11
C GLU A 431 20.74 6.02 43.22
N VAL A 432 21.75 6.90 43.16
CA VAL A 432 21.86 8.05 44.06
C VAL A 432 20.67 9.00 43.93
N ARG A 433 20.21 9.31 42.71
CA ARG A 433 19.03 10.15 42.45
C ARG A 433 17.76 9.53 43.05
N MET A 434 17.64 8.21 42.95
CA MET A 434 16.51 7.43 43.47
C MET A 434 16.56 7.21 44.99
N GLN A 435 17.67 7.58 45.65
CA GLN A 435 17.96 7.23 47.04
C GLN A 435 17.94 5.71 47.29
N ASP A 436 18.24 4.93 46.25
CA ASP A 436 18.32 3.47 46.32
C ASP A 436 19.79 3.07 46.48
N TYR A 437 20.21 2.78 47.71
CA TYR A 437 21.59 2.40 48.05
C TYR A 437 21.77 0.88 48.22
N SER A 438 20.81 0.07 47.74
CA SER A 438 20.77 -1.37 48.02
C SER A 438 21.58 -2.25 47.04
N SER A 439 22.26 -1.62 46.08
CA SER A 439 22.98 -2.24 44.95
C SER A 439 24.42 -2.65 45.21
#